data_AF-A0A970F6F9-F1
#
_entry.id   AF-A0A970F6F9-F1
#
_cell.length_a   1.000
_cell.length_b   1.000
_cell.length_c   1.000
_cell.angle_alpha   90.00
_cell.angle_beta   90.00
_cell.angle_gamma   90.00
#
_symmetry.space_group_name_H-M   'P 1'
#
loop_
_entity.id
_entity.type
_entity.pdbx_description
1 polymer ?
#
loop_
_entity_poly.entity_id
_entity_poly.type
_entity_poly.pdbx_seq_one_letter_code
_entity_poly.pdbx_strand_id
1 'polypeptide(L)'
;DNTLAVSESDTHYRTVFGYKDYAIHENYVYACWQPWPNVTIKTFLIPCYPWHLRLHLIETERDLSLICGGFSAPQDGFEIKATLDFVAYQSSKGIIGIKDLSKKLTCQVTYPEPNTNLLYSKTALVSGKTQITVGNHTLLLACLGDAQAKEVASSIHAHLEQNVLHYTYDNRDYALTLKEIVLPA
;
A
#
# COMPACT_ATOMS: atom_id res chain seq x y z
N ASP A 1 -10.78 2.52 -1.17
CA ASP A 1 -9.34 2.23 -1.26
C ASP A 1 -8.60 3.31 -0.49
N ASN A 2 -7.68 2.95 0.40
CA ASN A 2 -6.87 3.91 1.16
C ASN A 2 -5.47 4.03 0.57
N THR A 3 -4.74 5.08 0.91
CA THR A 3 -3.38 5.35 0.41
C THR A 3 -2.35 5.30 1.55
N LEU A 4 -1.09 5.65 1.26
CA LEU A 4 -0.10 5.98 2.29
C LEU A 4 -0.54 7.25 3.03
N ALA A 5 -0.46 7.20 4.35
CA ALA A 5 -0.65 8.32 5.26
C ALA A 5 0.60 8.46 6.15
N VAL A 6 1.04 9.69 6.40
CA VAL A 6 2.29 9.98 7.11
C VAL A 6 2.08 10.97 8.25
N SER A 7 2.83 10.85 9.33
CA SER A 7 2.76 11.76 10.47
C SER A 7 4.10 11.87 11.20
N GLU A 8 4.35 13.00 11.88
CA GLU A 8 5.46 13.17 12.84
C GLU A 8 5.12 12.57 14.23
N SER A 9 3.92 12.01 14.41
CA SER A 9 3.44 11.40 15.65
C SER A 9 2.53 10.20 15.38
N ASP A 10 1.94 9.61 16.42
CA ASP A 10 0.94 8.56 16.27
C ASP A 10 -0.47 9.08 15.93
N THR A 11 -0.62 10.40 15.72
CA THR A 11 -1.88 11.09 15.40
C THR A 11 -1.69 12.06 14.22
N HIS A 12 -2.74 12.72 13.73
CA HIS A 12 -2.63 13.79 12.71
C HIS A 12 -1.94 13.37 11.39
N TYR A 13 -2.39 12.24 10.83
CA TYR A 13 -1.86 11.75 9.56
C TYR A 13 -2.23 12.67 8.38
N ARG A 14 -1.24 12.94 7.53
CA ARG A 14 -1.37 13.60 6.23
C ARG A 14 -1.40 12.55 5.14
N THR A 15 -2.44 12.58 4.32
CA THR A 15 -2.52 11.83 3.07
C THR A 15 -2.18 12.74 1.91
N VAL A 16 -2.19 12.20 0.69
CA VAL A 16 -1.85 12.99 -0.49
C VAL A 16 -2.84 14.14 -0.69
N PHE A 17 -2.31 15.35 -0.82
CA PHE A 17 -3.09 16.55 -1.11
C PHE A 17 -2.29 17.43 -2.07
N GLY A 18 -2.66 17.39 -3.35
CA GLY A 18 -1.88 17.99 -4.43
C GLY A 18 -0.68 17.14 -4.84
N TYR A 19 -0.22 17.37 -6.08
CA TYR A 19 0.91 16.66 -6.69
C TYR A 19 1.92 17.68 -7.21
N LYS A 20 3.20 17.40 -6.98
CA LYS A 20 4.32 18.13 -7.59
C LYS A 20 4.54 17.67 -9.03
N ASP A 21 4.33 16.38 -9.27
CA ASP A 21 4.44 15.74 -10.57
C ASP A 21 3.57 14.47 -10.60
N TYR A 22 3.11 14.05 -11.77
CA TYR A 22 2.34 12.82 -11.95
C TYR A 22 2.40 12.35 -13.40
N ALA A 23 2.27 11.05 -13.60
CA ALA A 23 2.19 10.46 -14.93
C ALA A 23 1.27 9.23 -14.93
N ILE A 24 0.61 9.01 -16.06
CA ILE A 24 -0.19 7.81 -16.30
C ILE A 24 0.48 7.05 -17.43
N HIS A 25 0.89 5.82 -17.15
CA HIS A 25 1.44 4.90 -18.14
C HIS A 25 0.46 3.76 -18.36
N GLU A 26 0.73 2.94 -19.37
CA GLU A 26 -0.09 1.77 -19.70
C GLU A 26 -0.21 0.79 -18.52
N ASN A 27 0.91 0.55 -17.81
CA ASN A 27 1.00 -0.49 -16.79
C ASN A 27 1.11 0.05 -15.36
N TYR A 28 1.15 1.36 -15.16
CA TYR A 28 1.23 1.96 -13.83
C TYR A 28 0.86 3.44 -13.81
N VAL A 29 0.51 3.94 -12.62
CA VAL A 29 0.35 5.37 -12.33
C VAL A 29 1.47 5.83 -11.41
N TYR A 30 2.04 6.98 -11.71
CA TYR A 30 3.07 7.65 -10.92
C TYR A 30 2.52 8.95 -10.32
N ALA A 31 2.93 9.22 -9.08
CA ALA A 31 2.69 10.50 -8.42
C ALA A 31 3.84 10.89 -7.50
N CYS A 32 4.25 12.16 -7.58
CA CYS A 32 5.18 12.81 -6.66
C CYS A 32 4.42 13.83 -5.81
N TRP A 33 4.52 13.73 -4.49
CA TRP A 33 3.84 14.62 -3.56
C TRP A 33 4.70 14.92 -2.35
N GLN A 34 4.36 16.03 -1.67
CA GLN A 34 5.15 16.56 -0.57
C GLN A 34 4.22 16.93 0.61
N PRO A 35 4.10 16.07 1.64
CA PRO A 35 3.30 16.39 2.82
C PRO A 35 3.89 17.54 3.65
N TRP A 36 5.20 17.76 3.50
CA TRP A 36 5.97 18.92 3.95
C TRP A 36 6.99 19.29 2.87
N PRO A 37 7.51 20.53 2.84
CA PRO A 37 8.51 20.94 1.85
C PRO A 37 9.78 20.06 1.81
N ASN A 38 10.17 19.50 2.96
CA ASN A 38 11.35 18.66 3.12
C ASN A 38 11.04 17.15 3.24
N VAL A 39 9.88 16.73 2.74
CA VAL A 39 9.51 15.31 2.61
C VAL A 39 8.99 15.10 1.20
N THR A 40 9.66 14.25 0.43
CA THR A 40 9.26 13.91 -0.94
C THR A 40 8.87 12.46 -1.02
N ILE A 41 7.67 12.18 -1.53
CA ILE A 41 7.15 10.83 -1.68
C ILE A 41 6.79 10.60 -3.13
N LYS A 42 7.45 9.61 -3.74
CA LYS A 42 7.10 9.06 -5.06
C LYS A 42 6.31 7.79 -4.85
N THR A 43 5.08 7.75 -5.36
CA THR A 43 4.19 6.60 -5.32
C THR A 43 4.01 6.04 -6.72
N PHE A 44 4.18 4.73 -6.88
CA PHE A 44 3.83 4.00 -8.09
C PHE A 44 2.71 3.02 -7.75
N LEU A 45 1.66 3.00 -8.56
CA LEU A 45 0.53 2.08 -8.45
C LEU A 45 0.51 1.18 -9.69
N ILE A 46 0.71 -0.12 -9.49
CA ILE A 46 0.75 -1.12 -10.56
C ILE A 46 -0.47 -2.03 -10.39
N PRO A 47 -1.46 -1.96 -11.30
CA PRO A 47 -2.63 -2.83 -11.26
C PRO A 47 -2.25 -4.26 -11.67
N CYS A 48 -2.62 -5.25 -10.86
CA CYS A 48 -2.39 -6.68 -11.14
C CYS A 48 -3.50 -7.53 -10.50
N TYR A 49 -4.74 -7.40 -10.99
CA TYR A 49 -5.94 -7.94 -10.37
C TYR A 49 -5.81 -9.43 -9.96
N PRO A 50 -6.25 -9.82 -8.75
CA PRO A 50 -6.96 -9.00 -7.74
C PRO A 50 -6.01 -8.20 -6.82
N TRP A 51 -4.71 -8.26 -7.08
CA TRP A 51 -3.70 -7.49 -6.36
C TRP A 51 -3.49 -6.10 -6.98
N HIS A 52 -2.99 -5.19 -6.17
CA HIS A 52 -2.49 -3.90 -6.61
C HIS A 52 -1.16 -3.68 -5.89
N LEU A 53 -0.06 -3.60 -6.64
CA LEU A 53 1.23 -3.28 -6.05
C LEU A 53 1.35 -1.78 -5.86
N ARG A 54 1.91 -1.40 -4.71
CA ARG A 54 2.25 -0.01 -4.41
C ARG A 54 3.68 0.07 -3.96
N LEU A 55 4.43 0.88 -4.69
CA LEU A 55 5.80 1.23 -4.35
C LEU A 55 5.81 2.68 -3.87
N HIS A 56 6.39 2.92 -2.70
CA HIS A 56 6.65 4.25 -2.17
C HIS A 56 8.16 4.44 -2.00
N LEU A 57 8.71 5.43 -2.69
CA LEU A 57 10.05 5.94 -2.44
C LEU A 57 9.91 7.23 -1.65
N ILE A 58 10.47 7.25 -0.44
CA ILE A 58 10.29 8.31 0.55
C ILE A 58 11.66 8.89 0.86
N GLU A 59 11.83 10.18 0.60
CA GLU A 59 12.96 10.97 1.04
C GLU A 59 12.46 11.93 2.12
N THR A 60 13.02 11.84 3.33
CA THR A 60 12.55 12.62 4.48
C THR A 60 13.70 13.17 5.31
N GLU A 61 13.59 14.43 5.73
CA GLU A 61 14.45 15.05 6.75
C GLU A 61 13.84 14.99 8.16
N ARG A 62 12.86 14.12 8.36
CA ARG A 62 12.09 13.97 9.61
C ARG A 62 11.84 12.51 9.94
N ASP A 63 11.68 12.22 11.22
CA ASP A 63 11.17 10.93 11.68
C ASP A 63 9.66 10.90 11.47
N LEU A 64 9.16 9.81 10.87
CA LEU A 64 7.77 9.70 10.45
C LEU A 64 7.15 8.35 10.84
N SER A 65 5.95 8.39 11.39
CA SER A 65 5.01 7.27 11.45
C SER A 65 4.26 7.15 10.13
N LEU A 66 4.23 5.93 9.58
CA LEU A 66 3.62 5.63 8.29
C LEU A 66 2.52 4.58 8.45
N ILE A 67 1.39 4.81 7.77
CA ILE A 67 0.30 3.85 7.63
C ILE A 67 -0.04 3.70 6.15
N CYS A 68 0.16 2.50 5.61
CA CYS A 68 -0.31 2.12 4.29
C CYS A 68 -1.67 1.43 4.42
N GLY A 69 -2.75 2.07 3.97
CA GLY A 69 -4.08 1.46 4.00
C GLY A 69 -4.39 0.64 2.74
N GLY A 70 -5.10 -0.46 2.88
CA GLY A 70 -5.68 -1.21 1.76
C GLY A 70 -7.17 -0.89 1.53
N PHE A 71 -7.90 -1.84 0.97
CA PHE A 71 -9.34 -1.74 0.78
C PHE A 71 -10.11 -1.85 2.11
N SER A 72 -11.34 -1.35 2.12
CA SER A 72 -12.28 -1.47 3.24
C SER A 72 -13.32 -2.54 2.93
N ALA A 73 -13.76 -3.27 3.96
CA ALA A 73 -14.84 -4.26 3.88
C ALA A 73 -15.89 -3.98 4.98
N PRO A 74 -17.14 -4.45 4.82
CA PRO A 74 -18.08 -4.43 5.94
C PRO A 74 -17.58 -5.34 7.06
N GLN A 75 -17.80 -4.94 8.31
CA GLN A 75 -17.43 -5.73 9.48
C GLN A 75 -18.47 -6.82 9.75
N ASP A 76 -18.61 -7.78 8.83
CA ASP A 76 -19.59 -8.88 8.91
C ASP A 76 -18.99 -10.28 8.69
N GLY A 77 -17.67 -10.38 8.64
CA GLY A 77 -16.94 -11.64 8.57
C GLY A 77 -15.74 -11.67 9.52
N PHE A 78 -14.63 -12.29 9.10
CA PHE A 78 -13.53 -12.68 9.99
C PHE A 78 -12.15 -12.41 9.39
N GLU A 79 -11.17 -12.23 10.28
CA GLU A 79 -9.77 -12.10 9.90
C GLU A 79 -9.20 -13.45 9.46
N ILE A 80 -8.53 -13.43 8.31
CA ILE A 80 -7.65 -14.50 7.85
C ILE A 80 -6.24 -14.03 8.21
N LYS A 81 -5.85 -14.21 9.47
CA LYS A 81 -4.53 -13.76 9.93
C LYS A 81 -3.46 -14.75 9.48
N ALA A 82 -2.61 -14.29 8.57
CA ALA A 82 -1.46 -15.04 8.08
C ALA A 82 -0.22 -14.14 8.17
N THR A 83 0.69 -14.48 9.09
CA THR A 83 2.01 -13.85 9.38
C THR A 83 1.99 -12.37 9.79
N LEU A 84 3.17 -11.81 10.10
CA LEU A 84 3.36 -10.40 10.53
C LEU A 84 3.29 -9.42 9.34
N ASP A 85 3.71 -9.90 8.18
CA ASP A 85 3.84 -9.18 6.91
C ASP A 85 2.61 -9.36 6.01
N PHE A 86 1.56 -10.06 6.46
CA PHE A 86 0.33 -10.21 5.71
C PHE A 86 -0.88 -10.22 6.62
N VAL A 87 -2.01 -9.74 6.10
CA VAL A 87 -3.31 -9.94 6.72
C VAL A 87 -4.37 -9.90 5.64
N ALA A 88 -5.38 -10.74 5.78
CA ALA A 88 -6.58 -10.68 4.97
C ALA A 88 -7.83 -10.67 5.86
N TYR A 89 -8.93 -10.20 5.30
CA TYR A 89 -10.23 -10.17 5.95
C TYR A 89 -11.28 -10.61 4.94
N GLN A 90 -12.07 -11.61 5.31
CA GLN A 90 -13.18 -12.10 4.51
C GLN A 90 -14.48 -11.54 5.04
N SER A 91 -15.31 -11.01 4.13
CA SER A 91 -16.60 -10.40 4.41
C SER A 91 -17.66 -10.95 3.46
N SER A 92 -18.92 -10.53 3.64
CA SER A 92 -19.99 -10.82 2.68
C SER A 92 -19.75 -10.25 1.28
N LYS A 93 -18.80 -9.32 1.11
CA LYS A 93 -18.46 -8.66 -0.16
C LYS A 93 -17.25 -9.26 -0.86
N GLY A 94 -16.59 -10.24 -0.25
CA GLY A 94 -15.35 -10.84 -0.74
C GLY A 94 -14.20 -10.62 0.23
N ILE A 95 -12.97 -10.68 -0.30
CA ILE A 95 -11.74 -10.68 0.49
C ILE A 95 -10.94 -9.41 0.21
N ILE A 96 -10.54 -8.75 1.28
CA ILE A 96 -9.53 -7.69 1.25
C ILE A 96 -8.27 -8.16 1.95
N GLY A 97 -7.12 -7.60 1.58
CA GLY A 97 -5.87 -7.94 2.23
C GLY A 97 -4.75 -6.96 1.94
N ILE A 98 -3.70 -7.05 2.73
CA ILE A 98 -2.48 -6.28 2.54
C ILE A 98 -1.28 -7.14 2.89
N LYS A 99 -0.28 -7.16 2.00
CA LYS A 99 0.98 -7.86 2.18
C LYS A 99 2.13 -6.87 2.07
N ASP A 100 3.00 -6.84 3.05
CA ASP A 100 4.27 -6.15 2.97
C ASP A 100 5.30 -7.04 2.24
N LEU A 101 5.88 -6.50 1.18
CA LEU A 101 6.92 -7.16 0.38
C LEU A 101 8.32 -6.59 0.69
N SER A 102 8.38 -5.48 1.42
CA SER A 102 9.62 -4.82 1.84
C SER A 102 10.15 -5.31 3.19
N LYS A 103 9.34 -6.06 3.96
CA LYS A 103 9.64 -6.57 5.32
C LYS A 103 9.95 -5.44 6.32
N LYS A 104 9.25 -4.32 6.20
CA LYS A 104 9.39 -3.11 7.01
C LYS A 104 8.11 -2.72 7.73
N LEU A 105 6.96 -3.31 7.39
CA LEU A 105 5.66 -2.98 7.94
C LEU A 105 5.07 -4.14 8.75
N THR A 106 4.36 -3.80 9.81
CA THR A 106 3.49 -4.73 10.53
C THR A 106 2.07 -4.61 9.99
N CYS A 107 1.53 -5.70 9.45
CA CYS A 107 0.18 -5.73 8.87
C CYS A 107 -0.88 -6.05 9.94
N GLN A 108 -2.03 -5.38 9.87
CA GLN A 108 -3.12 -5.54 10.84
C GLN A 108 -4.49 -5.22 10.25
N VAL A 109 -5.54 -5.81 10.82
CA VAL A 109 -6.93 -5.37 10.66
C VAL A 109 -7.28 -4.38 11.77
N THR A 110 -7.99 -3.33 11.44
CA THR A 110 -8.51 -2.35 12.39
C THR A 110 -10.01 -2.17 12.19
N TYR A 111 -10.71 -1.95 13.30
CA TYR A 111 -12.15 -1.73 13.36
C TYR A 111 -12.38 -0.32 13.89
N PRO A 112 -12.45 0.69 13.02
CA PRO A 112 -12.72 2.06 13.46
C PRO A 112 -14.15 2.19 13.98
N GLU A 113 -14.42 3.30 14.66
CA GLU A 113 -15.76 3.63 15.16
C GLU A 113 -16.81 3.64 14.03
N PRO A 114 -18.09 3.34 14.34
CA PRO A 114 -19.14 3.34 13.34
C PRO A 114 -19.26 4.67 12.58
N ASN A 115 -19.68 4.58 11.31
CA ASN A 115 -19.92 5.71 10.39
C ASN A 115 -18.69 6.59 10.09
N THR A 116 -17.48 6.07 10.31
CA THR A 116 -16.21 6.71 9.90
C THR A 116 -15.80 6.37 8.46
N ASN A 117 -16.53 5.46 7.80
CA ASN A 117 -16.34 5.09 6.40
C ASN A 117 -17.62 5.41 5.61
N LEU A 118 -17.45 5.90 4.38
CA LEU A 118 -18.57 6.31 3.52
C LEU A 118 -19.37 5.12 2.96
N LEU A 119 -18.72 3.97 2.75
CA LEU A 119 -19.33 2.79 2.13
C LEU A 119 -20.02 1.88 3.14
N TYR A 120 -19.46 1.75 4.35
CA TYR A 120 -19.93 0.80 5.36
C TYR A 120 -19.99 1.43 6.75
N SER A 121 -21.16 1.40 7.38
CA SER A 121 -21.35 1.94 8.74
C SER A 121 -20.51 1.23 9.79
N LYS A 122 -20.24 -0.06 9.65
CA LYS A 122 -19.23 -0.80 10.43
C LYS A 122 -18.24 -1.40 9.46
N THR A 123 -16.96 -1.05 9.57
CA THR A 123 -15.95 -1.42 8.57
C THR A 123 -14.77 -2.15 9.20
N ALA A 124 -14.20 -3.07 8.44
CA ALA A 124 -12.86 -3.62 8.68
C ALA A 124 -11.89 -2.95 7.69
N LEU A 125 -10.75 -2.47 8.20
CA LEU A 125 -9.68 -1.88 7.41
C LEU A 125 -8.40 -2.70 7.57
N VAL A 126 -7.81 -3.12 6.46
CA VAL A 126 -6.47 -3.70 6.44
C VAL A 126 -5.42 -2.60 6.26
N SER A 127 -4.33 -2.66 7.03
CA SER A 127 -3.25 -1.67 6.95
C SER A 127 -1.90 -2.25 7.32
N GLY A 128 -0.83 -1.67 6.77
CA GLY A 128 0.55 -1.90 7.18
C GLY A 128 1.10 -0.66 7.87
N LYS A 129 1.77 -0.82 9.02
CA LYS A 129 2.32 0.29 9.80
C LYS A 129 3.82 0.17 9.99
N THR A 130 4.51 1.30 9.97
CA THR A 130 5.94 1.36 10.30
C THR A 130 6.33 2.75 10.80
N GLN A 131 7.54 2.86 11.35
CA GLN A 131 8.19 4.13 11.67
C GLN A 131 9.52 4.18 10.92
N ILE A 132 9.83 5.35 10.36
CA ILE A 132 11.07 5.61 9.64
C ILE A 132 11.76 6.83 10.22
N THR A 133 13.09 6.85 10.17
CA THR A 133 13.89 8.01 10.55
C THR A 133 14.27 8.85 9.34
N VAL A 134 14.95 9.99 9.55
CA VAL A 134 15.59 10.77 8.48
C VAL A 134 16.34 9.88 7.48
N GLY A 135 16.11 10.09 6.18
CA GLY A 135 16.82 9.41 5.09
C GLY A 135 15.92 8.98 3.93
N ASN A 136 16.42 8.00 3.16
CA ASN A 136 15.75 7.42 2.00
C ASN A 136 15.17 6.06 2.34
N HIS A 137 13.89 5.87 2.05
CA HIS A 137 13.15 4.65 2.35
C HIS A 137 12.39 4.16 1.14
N THR A 138 12.32 2.83 1.02
CA THR A 138 11.51 2.14 0.02
C THR A 138 10.56 1.22 0.73
N LEU A 139 9.27 1.38 0.46
CA LEU A 139 8.18 0.51 0.90
C LEU A 139 7.52 -0.10 -0.33
N LEU A 140 7.33 -1.40 -0.32
CA LEU A 140 6.67 -2.15 -1.38
C LEU A 140 5.62 -3.04 -0.74
N LEU A 141 4.36 -2.88 -1.16
CA LEU A 141 3.24 -3.64 -0.64
C LEU A 141 2.31 -4.11 -1.76
N ALA A 142 1.54 -5.15 -1.49
CA ALA A 142 0.45 -5.62 -2.34
C ALA A 142 -0.88 -5.49 -1.59
N CYS A 143 -1.85 -4.81 -2.20
CA CYS A 143 -3.21 -4.69 -1.68
C CYS A 143 -4.12 -5.65 -2.45
N LEU A 144 -4.78 -6.57 -1.74
CA LEU A 144 -5.78 -7.48 -2.29
C LEU A 144 -7.17 -6.84 -2.17
N GLY A 145 -7.90 -6.85 -3.28
CA GLY A 145 -9.33 -6.56 -3.31
C GLY A 145 -9.99 -7.49 -4.30
N ASP A 146 -10.55 -8.59 -3.81
CA ASP A 146 -11.19 -9.61 -4.64
C ASP A 146 -12.68 -9.72 -4.29
N ALA A 147 -13.51 -9.18 -5.17
CA ALA A 147 -14.96 -9.13 -4.96
C ALA A 147 -15.54 -10.54 -5.08
N GLN A 148 -16.43 -10.91 -4.16
CA GLN A 148 -17.13 -12.22 -4.12
C GLN A 148 -16.21 -13.45 -3.94
N ALA A 149 -14.90 -13.27 -3.76
CA ALA A 149 -13.98 -14.36 -3.49
C ALA A 149 -14.29 -15.06 -2.15
N LYS A 150 -14.05 -16.38 -2.13
CA LYS A 150 -14.19 -17.23 -0.94
C LYS A 150 -12.86 -17.75 -0.40
N GLU A 151 -11.80 -17.62 -1.18
CA GLU A 151 -10.45 -18.04 -0.86
C GLU A 151 -9.48 -16.92 -1.22
N VAL A 152 -8.38 -16.81 -0.47
CA VAL A 152 -7.36 -15.81 -0.73
C VAL A 152 -6.70 -16.10 -2.07
N ALA A 153 -6.56 -15.08 -2.90
CA ALA A 153 -5.89 -15.19 -4.20
C ALA A 153 -4.46 -15.74 -4.06
N SER A 154 -3.93 -16.28 -5.17
CA SER A 154 -2.56 -16.80 -5.25
C SER A 154 -1.54 -15.80 -4.70
N SER A 155 -0.48 -16.32 -4.05
CA SER A 155 0.57 -15.50 -3.47
C SER A 155 1.23 -14.59 -4.51
N ILE A 156 1.44 -13.34 -4.12
CA ILE A 156 2.20 -12.36 -4.89
C ILE A 156 3.59 -12.17 -4.27
N HIS A 157 4.59 -12.07 -5.14
CA HIS A 157 5.96 -11.73 -4.80
C HIS A 157 6.39 -10.55 -5.66
N ALA A 158 7.10 -9.59 -5.09
CA ALA A 158 7.70 -8.52 -5.87
C ALA A 158 8.96 -7.99 -5.18
N HIS A 159 9.90 -7.52 -5.97
CA HIS A 159 11.06 -6.79 -5.51
C HIS A 159 11.45 -5.73 -6.55
N LEU A 160 12.04 -4.64 -6.07
CA LEU A 160 12.58 -3.58 -6.91
C LEU A 160 14.09 -3.80 -7.07
N GLU A 161 14.55 -3.94 -8.30
CA GLU A 161 15.96 -3.92 -8.64
C GLU A 161 16.23 -2.67 -9.49
N GLN A 162 17.01 -1.72 -8.95
CA GLN A 162 17.26 -0.43 -9.60
C GLN A 162 15.94 0.31 -9.92
N ASN A 163 15.60 0.46 -11.20
CA ASN A 163 14.36 1.05 -11.68
C ASN A 163 13.39 0.01 -12.27
N VAL A 164 13.67 -1.28 -12.13
CA VAL A 164 12.83 -2.37 -12.64
C VAL A 164 12.12 -3.05 -11.48
N LEU A 165 10.79 -3.01 -11.50
CA LEU A 165 9.96 -3.77 -10.58
C LEU A 165 9.73 -5.17 -11.15
N HIS A 166 10.28 -6.17 -10.49
CA HIS A 166 10.04 -7.58 -10.78
C HIS A 166 8.93 -8.09 -9.89
N TYR A 167 7.92 -8.74 -10.47
CA TYR A 167 6.84 -9.34 -9.69
C TYR A 167 6.31 -10.61 -10.33
N THR A 168 5.91 -11.55 -9.47
CA THR A 168 5.35 -12.84 -9.83
C THR A 168 3.98 -12.97 -9.18
N TYR A 169 2.98 -13.27 -9.99
CA TYR A 169 1.64 -13.61 -9.53
C TYR A 169 1.00 -14.56 -10.56
N ASP A 170 0.18 -15.50 -10.08
CA ASP A 170 -0.46 -16.53 -10.92
C ASP A 170 0.52 -17.31 -11.81
N ASN A 171 1.68 -17.69 -11.24
CA ASN A 171 2.76 -18.41 -11.91
C ASN A 171 3.31 -17.72 -13.18
N ARG A 172 3.16 -16.39 -13.27
CA ARG A 172 3.72 -15.56 -14.35
C ARG A 172 4.65 -14.52 -13.77
N ASP A 173 5.80 -14.37 -14.42
CA ASP A 173 6.79 -13.36 -14.09
C ASP A 173 6.60 -12.13 -14.96
N TYR A 174 6.70 -10.96 -14.32
CA TYR A 174 6.60 -9.66 -14.96
C TYR A 174 7.80 -8.81 -14.55
N ALA A 175 8.24 -7.96 -15.46
CA ALA A 175 9.26 -6.95 -15.22
C ALA A 175 8.77 -5.62 -15.80
N LEU A 176 8.78 -4.58 -14.97
CA LEU A 176 8.27 -3.27 -15.34
C LEU A 176 9.31 -2.19 -15.03
N THR A 177 9.78 -1.50 -16.06
CA THR A 177 10.69 -0.35 -15.89
C THR A 177 9.89 0.89 -15.47
N LEU A 178 10.20 1.41 -14.29
CA LEU A 178 9.62 2.61 -13.70
C LEU A 178 10.47 3.82 -14.08
N LYS A 179 10.01 4.58 -15.08
CA LYS A 179 10.79 5.65 -15.74
C LYS A 179 11.18 6.80 -14.81
N GLU A 180 10.41 7.03 -13.76
CA GLU A 180 10.58 8.14 -12.81
C GLU A 180 11.58 7.82 -11.68
N ILE A 181 12.14 6.61 -11.69
CA ILE A 181 13.29 6.21 -10.88
C ILE A 181 14.55 6.45 -11.72
N VAL A 182 15.19 7.59 -11.49
CA VAL A 182 16.44 7.97 -12.15
C VAL A 182 17.60 7.30 -11.41
N LEU A 183 18.42 6.54 -12.14
CA LEU A 183 19.61 5.91 -11.59
C LEU A 183 20.76 6.93 -11.51
N PRO A 184 21.60 6.89 -10.47
CA PRO A 184 22.84 7.67 -10.45
C PRO A 184 23.72 7.30 -11.65
N ALA A 185 24.39 8.31 -12.21
CA ALA A 185 25.31 8.18 -13.34
C ALA A 185 26.60 7.43 -12.95
#